data_AF-A0A0E9MZG8-F1
#
_entry.id   AF-A0A0E9MZG8-F1
#
_cell.length_a   1.000
_cell.length_b   1.000
_cell.length_c   1.000
_cell.angle_alpha   90.00
_cell.angle_beta   90.00
_cell.angle_gamma   90.00
#
_symmetry.space_group_name_H-M   'P 1'
#
loop_
_entity.id
_entity.type
_entity.pdbx_description
1 polymer ?
#
loop_
_entity_poly.entity_id
_entity_poly.type
_entity_poly.pdbx_seq_one_letter_code
_entity_poly.pdbx_strand_id
1 'polypeptide(L)'
;MLTFTLNFKALLQQTFFQMPTLFSIRCWLLAFMCCLLLSGLTAYPIETLLSRAVSHQPAILLNTKLSGWLQTTCDAVTATNRNYPFLAYGTDWLAFAHVLFTMLFIGPLIDPVRNKWVIQFGLIACAAIPVQVLFSGSVRHIPVYWQLIDCSFGLFGAIPLWIVYNKIRQRKRTALTTVPLQPVQHA
;
A
#
# COMPACT_ATOMS: atom_id res chain seq x y z
N MET A 1 17.22 -28.11 -38.45
CA MET A 1 17.13 -26.65 -38.70
C MET A 1 15.74 -26.09 -38.36
N LEU A 2 14.63 -26.73 -38.77
CA LEU A 2 13.25 -26.29 -38.43
C LEU A 2 12.88 -26.33 -36.93
N THR A 3 13.39 -27.29 -36.16
CA THR A 3 13.12 -27.40 -34.71
C THR A 3 13.79 -26.29 -33.89
N PHE A 4 14.90 -25.73 -34.39
CA PHE A 4 15.65 -24.66 -33.73
C PHE A 4 14.99 -23.29 -33.94
N THR A 5 14.46 -23.03 -35.14
CA THR A 5 13.72 -21.80 -35.47
C THR A 5 12.35 -21.71 -34.80
N LEU A 6 11.65 -22.83 -34.61
CA LEU A 6 10.40 -22.88 -33.83
C LEU A 6 10.64 -22.55 -32.34
N ASN A 7 11.71 -23.08 -31.75
CA ASN A 7 12.07 -22.80 -30.36
C ASN A 7 12.47 -21.33 -30.14
N PHE A 8 13.21 -20.73 -31.07
CA PHE A 8 13.63 -19.33 -30.95
C PHE A 8 12.47 -18.35 -31.06
N LYS A 9 11.53 -18.59 -31.99
CA LYS A 9 10.32 -17.75 -32.14
C LYS A 9 9.42 -17.87 -30.92
N ALA A 10 9.26 -19.08 -30.37
CA ALA A 10 8.54 -19.31 -29.12
C ALA A 10 9.22 -18.62 -27.92
N LEU A 11 10.55 -18.69 -27.80
CA LEU A 11 11.32 -18.04 -26.73
C LEU A 11 11.22 -16.51 -26.79
N LEU A 12 11.30 -15.94 -27.99
CA LEU A 12 11.11 -14.50 -28.22
C LEU A 12 9.67 -14.08 -27.91
N GLN A 13 8.67 -14.87 -28.29
CA GLN A 13 7.28 -14.57 -28.02
C GLN A 13 6.94 -14.70 -26.53
N GLN A 14 7.56 -15.67 -25.83
CA GLN A 14 7.47 -15.84 -24.38
C GLN A 14 8.10 -14.65 -23.65
N THR A 15 9.32 -14.24 -24.02
CA THR A 15 10.02 -13.10 -23.39
C THR A 15 9.31 -11.77 -23.67
N PHE A 16 8.86 -11.51 -24.90
CA PHE A 16 8.10 -10.30 -25.23
C PHE A 16 6.76 -10.20 -24.48
N PHE A 17 6.03 -11.30 -24.29
CA PHE A 17 4.77 -11.29 -23.54
C PHE A 17 4.97 -11.17 -22.02
N GLN A 18 6.13 -11.59 -21.51
CA GLN A 18 6.50 -11.49 -20.10
C GLN A 18 6.95 -10.08 -19.68
N MET A 19 7.45 -9.23 -20.59
CA MET A 19 7.90 -7.87 -20.26
C MET A 19 6.77 -6.91 -19.82
N PRO A 20 5.64 -6.78 -20.54
CA PRO A 20 4.56 -5.85 -20.15
C PRO A 20 3.89 -6.24 -18.84
N THR A 21 3.86 -7.53 -18.49
CA THR A 21 3.26 -8.01 -17.25
C THR A 21 4.16 -7.77 -16.02
N LEU A 22 5.50 -7.76 -16.15
CA LEU A 22 6.41 -7.36 -15.07
C LEU A 22 6.39 -5.85 -14.87
N PHE A 23 6.40 -5.09 -15.97
CA PHE A 23 6.28 -3.64 -15.92
C PHE A 23 4.99 -3.22 -15.19
N SER A 24 3.84 -3.82 -15.57
CA SER A 24 2.57 -3.58 -14.88
C SER A 24 2.64 -3.89 -13.38
N ILE A 25 3.26 -5.00 -12.97
CA ILE A 25 3.45 -5.32 -11.54
C ILE A 25 4.25 -4.22 -10.84
N ARG A 26 5.38 -3.81 -11.42
CA ARG A 26 6.24 -2.78 -10.85
C ARG A 26 5.54 -1.42 -10.76
N CYS A 27 4.76 -1.01 -11.76
CA CYS A 27 3.98 0.22 -11.71
C CYS A 27 2.96 0.20 -10.55
N TRP A 28 2.23 -0.91 -10.38
CA TRP A 28 1.29 -1.04 -9.26
C TRP A 28 1.98 -1.05 -7.89
N LEU A 29 3.14 -1.70 -7.79
CA LEU A 29 3.95 -1.68 -6.57
C LEU A 29 4.49 -0.28 -6.26
N LEU A 30 5.01 0.43 -7.26
CA LEU A 30 5.49 1.80 -7.09
C LEU A 30 4.36 2.74 -6.69
N ALA A 31 3.17 2.62 -7.33
CA ALA A 31 2.01 3.39 -6.94
C ALA A 31 1.64 3.15 -5.46
N PHE A 32 1.56 1.88 -5.04
CA PHE A 32 1.31 1.52 -3.65
C PHE A 32 2.39 2.06 -2.69
N MET A 33 3.67 1.88 -3.03
CA MET A 33 4.80 2.37 -2.24
C MET A 33 4.78 3.89 -2.08
N CYS A 34 4.51 4.63 -3.16
CA CYS A 34 4.40 6.08 -3.12
C CYS A 34 3.23 6.52 -2.23
N CYS A 35 2.06 5.91 -2.37
CA CYS A 35 0.90 6.23 -1.52
C CYS A 35 1.18 5.91 -0.04
N LEU A 36 1.76 4.74 0.26
CA LEU A 36 2.11 4.33 1.62
C LEU A 36 3.15 5.26 2.26
N LEU A 37 4.16 5.67 1.49
CA LEU A 37 5.18 6.58 1.97
C LEU A 37 4.60 7.97 2.22
N LEU A 38 3.84 8.51 1.26
CA LEU A 38 3.22 9.83 1.38
C LEU A 38 2.23 9.89 2.55
N SER A 39 1.43 8.85 2.78
CA SER A 39 0.51 8.80 3.93
C SER A 39 1.24 8.79 5.26
N GLY A 40 2.44 8.20 5.33
CA GLY A 40 3.28 8.25 6.53
C GLY A 40 3.96 9.60 6.71
N LEU A 41 4.52 10.17 5.64
CA LEU A 41 5.25 11.44 5.69
C LEU A 41 4.36 12.63 6.08
N THR A 42 3.05 12.58 5.84
CA THR A 42 2.12 13.61 6.30
C THR A 42 2.02 13.70 7.82
N ALA A 43 2.47 12.69 8.56
CA ALA A 43 2.46 12.73 10.02
C ALA A 43 3.54 13.65 10.62
N TYR A 44 4.66 13.89 9.92
CA TYR A 44 5.72 14.79 10.39
C TYR A 44 5.23 16.24 10.54
N PRO A 45 4.68 16.90 9.49
CA PRO A 45 4.17 18.28 9.61
C PRO A 45 2.67 18.31 9.93
N ILE A 46 2.19 17.47 10.85
CA ILE A 46 0.74 17.31 11.10
C ILE A 46 0.06 18.62 11.50
N GLU A 47 0.70 19.45 12.33
CA GLU A 47 0.15 20.75 12.75
C GLU A 47 0.00 21.72 11.57
N THR A 48 1.04 21.83 10.74
CA THR A 48 1.03 22.68 9.54
C THR A 48 -0.01 22.22 8.53
N LEU A 49 -0.16 20.89 8.36
CA LEU A 49 -1.15 20.33 7.45
C LEU A 49 -2.58 20.55 7.96
N LEU A 50 -2.84 20.36 9.26
CA LEU A 50 -4.13 20.64 9.88
C LEU A 50 -4.49 22.12 9.79
N SER A 51 -3.55 23.02 10.13
CA SER A 51 -3.75 24.47 10.05
C SER A 51 -4.11 24.93 8.63
N ARG A 52 -3.45 24.34 7.63
CA ARG A 52 -3.76 24.58 6.22
C ARG A 52 -5.10 23.98 5.81
N ALA A 53 -5.41 22.77 6.25
CA ALA A 53 -6.69 22.11 5.97
C ALA A 53 -7.87 22.88 6.57
N VAL A 54 -7.71 23.49 7.75
CA VAL A 54 -8.69 24.35 8.41
C VAL A 54 -8.84 25.70 7.68
N SER A 55 -7.74 26.35 7.31
CA SER A 55 -7.78 27.66 6.65
C SER A 55 -8.31 27.61 5.20
N HIS A 56 -8.15 26.49 4.51
CA HIS A 56 -8.56 26.32 3.10
C HIS A 56 -9.78 25.41 2.94
N GLN A 57 -10.68 25.37 3.93
CA GLN A 57 -11.90 24.58 3.82
C GLN A 57 -12.80 25.12 2.71
N PRO A 58 -13.35 24.25 1.83
CA PRO A 58 -14.33 24.66 0.84
C PRO A 58 -15.61 25.10 1.53
N ALA A 59 -16.30 26.11 0.97
CA ALA A 59 -17.47 26.74 1.58
C ALA A 59 -18.58 25.73 1.94
N ILE A 60 -18.73 24.66 1.15
CA ILE A 60 -19.70 23.58 1.37
C ILE A 60 -19.45 22.76 2.65
N LEU A 61 -18.24 22.78 3.19
CA LEU A 61 -17.88 22.05 4.41
C LEU A 61 -17.96 22.94 5.66
N LEU A 62 -18.10 24.26 5.51
CA LEU A 62 -18.24 25.17 6.64
C LEU A 62 -19.49 24.82 7.47
N ASN A 63 -19.39 24.92 8.79
CA ASN A 63 -20.44 24.56 9.76
C ASN A 63 -20.86 23.08 9.76
N THR A 64 -20.12 22.20 9.08
CA THR A 64 -20.35 20.75 9.18
C THR A 64 -19.67 20.17 10.42
N LYS A 65 -20.13 19.00 10.87
CA LYS A 65 -19.46 18.24 11.95
C LYS A 65 -18.00 17.93 11.63
N LEU A 66 -17.67 17.72 10.35
CA LEU A 66 -16.30 17.48 9.89
C LEU A 66 -15.42 18.73 10.05
N SER A 67 -15.92 19.90 9.67
CA SER A 67 -15.20 21.17 9.86
C SER A 67 -14.93 21.45 11.34
N GLY A 68 -15.94 21.27 12.21
CA GLY A 68 -15.78 21.41 13.65
C GLY A 68 -14.77 20.43 14.25
N TRP A 69 -14.77 19.18 13.79
CA TRP A 69 -13.78 18.18 14.21
C TRP A 69 -12.36 18.52 13.74
N LEU A 70 -12.18 18.98 12.50
CA LEU A 70 -10.89 19.44 11.99
C LEU A 70 -10.33 20.60 12.81
N GLN A 71 -11.18 21.59 13.14
CA GLN A 71 -10.79 22.71 13.99
C GLN A 71 -10.37 22.23 15.38
N THR A 72 -11.21 21.41 16.03
CA THR A 72 -10.92 20.86 17.36
C THR A 72 -9.61 20.07 17.39
N THR A 73 -9.36 19.27 16.35
CA THR A 73 -8.13 18.47 16.22
C THR A 73 -6.91 19.38 16.01
N CYS A 74 -7.03 20.41 15.17
CA CYS A 74 -5.98 21.39 14.94
C CYS A 74 -5.61 22.11 16.24
N ASP A 75 -6.60 22.62 16.96
CA ASP A 75 -6.40 23.34 18.23
C ASP A 75 -5.75 22.43 19.28
N ALA A 76 -6.19 21.17 19.37
CA ALA A 76 -5.60 20.19 20.28
C ALA A 76 -4.14 19.87 19.95
N VAL A 77 -3.80 19.70 18.67
CA VAL A 77 -2.42 19.45 18.23
C VAL A 77 -1.54 20.66 18.52
N THR A 78 -1.96 21.87 18.17
CA THR A 78 -1.21 23.11 18.44
C THR A 78 -1.01 23.33 19.94
N ALA A 79 -2.06 23.14 20.75
CA ALA A 79 -1.94 23.24 22.21
C ALA A 79 -0.98 22.18 22.79
N THR A 80 -1.01 20.96 22.25
CA THR A 80 -0.11 19.87 22.69
C THR A 80 1.33 20.16 22.28
N ASN A 81 1.58 20.58 21.04
CA ASN A 81 2.93 20.90 20.57
C ASN A 81 3.52 22.11 21.31
N ARG A 82 2.69 23.09 21.67
CA ARG A 82 3.11 24.25 22.46
C ARG A 82 3.53 23.88 23.88
N ASN A 83 2.78 22.99 24.54
CA ASN A 83 2.97 22.68 25.96
C ASN A 83 3.84 21.43 26.21
N TYR A 84 3.79 20.46 25.31
CA TYR A 84 4.40 19.13 25.40
C TYR A 84 4.97 18.66 24.05
N PRO A 85 5.93 19.41 23.45
CA PRO A 85 6.42 19.13 22.09
C PRO A 85 7.05 17.74 21.93
N PHE A 86 7.61 17.18 23.01
CA PHE A 86 8.22 15.84 22.99
C PHE A 86 7.19 14.72 22.70
N LEU A 87 5.89 14.94 22.89
CA LEU A 87 4.85 13.96 22.56
C LEU A 87 4.73 13.75 21.04
N ALA A 88 5.10 14.73 20.22
CA ALA A 88 5.14 14.60 18.77
C ALA A 88 6.12 13.48 18.32
N TYR A 89 7.10 13.12 19.16
CA TYR A 89 8.01 12.01 18.88
C TYR A 89 7.29 10.67 18.67
N GLY A 90 6.14 10.45 19.33
CA GLY A 90 5.32 9.27 19.06
C GLY A 90 4.76 9.24 17.63
N THR A 91 4.42 10.40 17.09
CA THR A 91 3.98 10.58 15.70
C THR A 91 5.14 10.37 14.72
N ASP A 92 6.35 10.82 15.07
CA ASP A 92 7.55 10.59 14.27
C ASP A 92 7.85 9.08 14.11
N TRP A 93 7.71 8.29 15.18
CA TRP A 93 7.85 6.84 15.09
C TRP A 93 6.81 6.19 14.19
N LEU A 94 5.55 6.68 14.22
CA LEU A 94 4.50 6.20 13.33
C LEU A 94 4.79 6.54 11.86
N ALA A 95 5.32 7.73 11.59
CA ALA A 95 5.78 8.13 10.27
C ALA A 95 6.92 7.23 9.78
N PHE A 96 7.90 6.97 10.66
CA PHE A 96 9.03 6.10 10.35
C PHE A 96 8.63 4.66 10.05
N ALA A 97 7.60 4.12 10.73
CA ALA A 97 7.08 2.79 10.42
C ALA A 97 6.61 2.67 8.96
N HIS A 98 5.99 3.72 8.40
CA HIS A 98 5.60 3.73 6.99
C HIS A 98 6.79 3.73 6.03
N VAL A 99 7.89 4.39 6.40
CA VAL A 99 9.14 4.33 5.64
C VAL A 99 9.68 2.90 5.62
N LEU A 100 9.75 2.25 6.79
CA LEU A 100 10.20 0.85 6.89
C LEU A 100 9.29 -0.10 6.12
N PHE A 101 7.97 0.05 6.25
CA PHE A 101 7.02 -0.78 5.49
C PHE A 101 7.14 -0.55 4.00
N THR A 102 7.38 0.69 3.55
CA THR A 102 7.66 0.97 2.13
C THR A 102 8.93 0.25 1.67
N MET A 103 10.00 0.29 2.47
CA MET A 103 11.25 -0.41 2.15
C MET A 103 11.08 -1.93 2.04
N LEU A 104 10.15 -2.53 2.79
CA LEU A 104 9.82 -3.96 2.68
C LEU A 104 9.42 -4.36 1.24
N PHE A 105 8.79 -3.45 0.50
CA PHE A 105 8.34 -3.68 -0.88
C PHE A 105 9.46 -3.56 -1.94
N ILE A 106 10.68 -3.17 -1.56
CA ILE A 106 11.84 -3.19 -2.47
C ILE A 106 12.12 -4.63 -2.94
N GLY A 107 11.98 -5.62 -2.06
CA GLY A 107 12.13 -7.04 -2.44
C GLY A 107 11.19 -7.45 -3.58
N PRO A 108 9.86 -7.27 -3.43
CA PRO A 108 8.89 -7.45 -4.52
C PRO A 108 9.12 -6.62 -5.78
N LEU A 109 9.67 -5.41 -5.66
CA LEU A 109 9.97 -4.56 -6.82
C LEU A 109 11.08 -5.18 -7.69
N ILE A 110 12.09 -5.77 -7.03
CA ILE A 110 13.19 -6.48 -7.69
C ILE A 110 12.70 -7.83 -8.24
N ASP A 111 12.15 -8.69 -7.37
CA ASP A 111 11.62 -10.02 -7.72
C ASP A 111 10.28 -10.28 -6.99
N PRO A 112 9.14 -10.06 -7.67
CA PRO A 112 7.82 -10.25 -7.07
C PRO A 112 7.44 -11.71 -6.86
N VAL A 113 8.05 -12.64 -7.61
CA VAL A 113 7.68 -14.07 -7.59
C VAL A 113 8.29 -14.77 -6.38
N ARG A 114 9.56 -14.45 -6.08
CA ARG A 114 10.28 -14.90 -4.90
C ARG A 114 9.73 -14.26 -3.63
N ASN A 115 9.41 -12.97 -3.69
CA ASN A 115 8.94 -12.19 -2.53
C ASN A 115 7.41 -12.11 -2.41
N LYS A 116 6.67 -13.12 -2.91
CA LYS A 116 5.20 -13.14 -2.88
C LYS A 116 4.61 -12.91 -1.48
N TRP A 117 5.32 -13.34 -0.44
CA TRP A 117 4.85 -13.28 0.93
C TRP A 117 4.71 -11.83 1.40
N VAL A 118 5.58 -10.92 0.95
CA VAL A 118 5.47 -9.48 1.29
C VAL A 118 4.17 -8.88 0.73
N ILE A 119 3.72 -9.34 -0.44
CA ILE A 119 2.43 -8.91 -1.00
C ILE A 119 1.27 -9.44 -0.15
N GLN A 120 1.35 -10.70 0.29
CA GLN A 120 0.35 -11.30 1.19
C GLN A 120 0.31 -10.60 2.55
N PHE A 121 1.49 -10.29 3.11
CA PHE A 121 1.62 -9.49 4.33
C PHE A 121 0.96 -8.12 4.17
N GLY A 122 1.20 -7.42 3.05
CA GLY A 122 0.53 -6.15 2.76
C GLY A 122 -0.99 -6.29 2.70
N LEU A 123 -1.52 -7.34 2.06
CA LEU A 123 -2.96 -7.62 2.04
C LEU A 123 -3.54 -7.90 3.43
N ILE A 124 -2.81 -8.66 4.27
CA ILE A 124 -3.19 -8.91 5.66
C ILE A 124 -3.21 -7.60 6.45
N ALA A 125 -2.18 -6.76 6.29
CA ALA A 125 -2.12 -5.45 6.93
C ALA A 125 -3.30 -4.55 6.50
N CYS A 126 -3.63 -4.53 5.20
CA CYS A 126 -4.81 -3.83 4.69
C CYS A 126 -6.12 -4.32 5.32
N ALA A 127 -6.28 -5.64 5.51
CA ALA A 127 -7.46 -6.22 6.16
C ALA A 127 -7.50 -5.95 7.67
N ALA A 128 -6.33 -5.77 8.31
CA ALA A 128 -6.23 -5.46 9.73
C ALA A 128 -6.57 -3.99 10.05
N ILE A 129 -6.43 -3.07 9.09
CA ILE A 129 -6.71 -1.63 9.30
C ILE A 129 -8.13 -1.38 9.83
N PRO A 130 -9.22 -1.88 9.20
CA PRO A 130 -10.56 -1.64 9.72
C PRO A 130 -10.76 -2.16 11.14
N VAL A 131 -10.20 -3.33 11.47
CA VAL A 131 -10.29 -3.90 12.83
C VAL A 131 -9.63 -2.96 13.84
N GLN A 132 -8.42 -2.49 13.54
CA GLN A 132 -7.67 -1.59 14.40
C GLN A 132 -8.35 -0.23 14.57
N VAL A 133 -8.79 0.38 13.46
CA VAL A 133 -9.36 1.73 13.44
C VAL A 133 -10.72 1.76 14.14
N LEU A 134 -11.59 0.78 13.89
CA LEU A 134 -12.90 0.75 14.53
C LEU A 134 -12.81 0.48 16.03
N PHE A 135 -11.88 -0.38 16.44
CA PHE A 135 -11.64 -0.66 17.86
C PHE A 135 -11.06 0.57 18.58
N SER A 136 -9.91 1.07 18.11
CA SER A 136 -9.22 2.20 18.75
C SER A 136 -10.01 3.50 18.64
N GLY A 137 -10.67 3.73 17.51
CA GLY A 137 -11.53 4.89 17.29
C GLY A 137 -12.71 4.93 18.25
N SER A 138 -13.35 3.78 18.50
CA SER A 138 -14.44 3.69 19.48
C SER A 138 -13.95 3.96 20.91
N VAL A 139 -12.80 3.37 21.29
CA VAL A 139 -12.19 3.56 22.62
C VAL A 139 -11.75 5.01 22.85
N ARG A 140 -11.31 5.71 21.80
CA ARG A 140 -10.80 7.09 21.87
C ARG A 140 -11.84 8.15 21.46
N HIS A 141 -13.11 7.75 21.30
CA HIS A 141 -14.21 8.64 20.91
C HIS A 141 -13.97 9.42 19.60
N ILE A 142 -13.27 8.81 18.64
CA ILE A 142 -13.07 9.38 17.30
C ILE A 142 -14.38 9.31 16.51
N PRO A 143 -14.80 10.35 15.77
CA PRO A 143 -16.04 10.31 14.99
C PRO A 143 -16.05 9.20 13.95
N VAL A 144 -17.19 8.53 13.80
CA VAL A 144 -17.34 7.38 12.87
C VAL A 144 -16.96 7.74 11.43
N TYR A 145 -17.33 8.93 10.96
CA TYR A 145 -16.96 9.35 9.60
C TYR A 145 -15.43 9.47 9.42
N TRP A 146 -14.69 9.83 10.47
CA TRP A 146 -13.23 9.88 10.42
C TRP A 146 -12.64 8.47 10.44
N GLN A 147 -13.19 7.58 11.27
CA GLN A 147 -12.83 6.16 11.25
C GLN A 147 -13.05 5.53 9.86
N LEU A 148 -14.11 5.90 9.15
CA LEU A 148 -14.36 5.42 7.77
C LEU A 148 -13.31 5.94 6.78
N ILE A 149 -12.85 7.19 6.94
CA ILE A 149 -11.74 7.74 6.15
C ILE A 149 -10.47 6.91 6.42
N ASP A 150 -10.17 6.61 7.67
CA ASP A 150 -9.01 5.78 8.04
C ASP A 150 -9.11 4.34 7.51
N CYS A 151 -10.31 3.74 7.51
CA CYS A 151 -10.55 2.43 6.91
C CYS A 151 -10.31 2.41 5.40
N SER A 152 -10.52 3.54 4.71
CA SER A 152 -10.34 3.63 3.27
C SER A 152 -8.90 3.36 2.82
N PHE A 153 -7.90 3.66 3.66
CA PHE A 153 -6.49 3.35 3.36
C PHE A 153 -6.26 1.84 3.22
N GLY A 154 -6.90 1.02 4.05
CA GLY A 154 -6.86 -0.43 3.92
C GLY A 154 -7.50 -0.91 2.62
N LEU A 155 -8.68 -0.37 2.29
CA LEU A 155 -9.38 -0.72 1.05
C LEU A 155 -8.59 -0.33 -0.21
N PHE A 156 -8.17 0.94 -0.31
CA PHE A 156 -7.45 1.44 -1.48
C PHE A 156 -6.03 0.87 -1.58
N GLY A 157 -5.39 0.55 -0.44
CA GLY A 157 -4.10 -0.14 -0.41
C GLY A 157 -4.21 -1.60 -0.87
N ALA A 158 -5.32 -2.28 -0.59
CA ALA A 158 -5.52 -3.68 -0.99
C ALA A 158 -5.67 -3.84 -2.52
N ILE A 159 -6.28 -2.86 -3.20
CA ILE A 159 -6.51 -2.91 -4.66
C ILE A 159 -5.22 -3.17 -5.47
N PRO A 160 -4.16 -2.34 -5.39
CA PRO A 160 -2.93 -2.56 -6.15
C PRO A 160 -2.25 -3.88 -5.76
N LEU A 161 -2.22 -4.22 -4.46
CA LEU A 161 -1.61 -5.45 -3.98
C LEU A 161 -2.35 -6.70 -4.47
N TRP A 162 -3.67 -6.66 -4.54
CA TRP A 162 -4.50 -7.75 -5.05
C TRP A 162 -4.27 -7.98 -6.55
N ILE A 163 -4.18 -6.89 -7.32
CA ILE A 163 -3.84 -6.95 -8.75
C ILE A 163 -2.46 -7.59 -8.94
N VAL A 164 -1.46 -7.15 -8.18
CA VAL A 164 -0.10 -7.71 -8.21
C VAL A 164 -0.10 -9.18 -7.83
N TYR A 165 -0.78 -9.56 -6.75
CA TYR A 165 -0.89 -10.95 -6.30
C TYR A 165 -1.45 -11.87 -7.38
N ASN A 166 -2.54 -11.46 -8.04
CA ASN A 166 -3.15 -12.24 -9.10
C ASN A 166 -2.22 -12.40 -10.32
N LYS A 167 -1.50 -11.34 -10.70
CA LYS A 167 -0.51 -11.41 -11.79
C LYS A 167 0.66 -12.33 -11.45
N ILE A 168 1.14 -12.33 -10.20
CA ILE A 168 2.19 -13.26 -9.73
C ILE A 168 1.70 -14.71 -9.80
N ARG A 169 0.45 -14.96 -9.36
CA ARG A 169 -0.14 -16.31 -9.35
C ARG A 169 -0.31 -16.87 -10.77
N GLN A 170 -0.76 -16.05 -11.71
CA GLN A 170 -0.90 -16.45 -13.12
C GLN A 170 0.44 -16.89 -13.72
N ARG A 171 1.52 -16.15 -13.45
CA ARG A 171 2.87 -16.49 -13.92
C ARG A 171 3.39 -17.82 -13.39
N LYS A 172 3.20 -18.10 -12.10
CA LYS A 172 3.60 -19.39 -11.52
C LYS A 172 2.89 -20.55 -12.20
N ARG A 173 1.60 -20.38 -12.53
CA ARG A 173 0.81 -21.39 -13.22
C ARG A 173 1.34 -21.67 -14.63
N THR A 174 1.60 -20.63 -15.43
CA THR A 174 2.15 -20.79 -16.79
C THR A 174 3.52 -21.46 -16.79
N ALA A 175 4.40 -21.09 -15.85
CA ALA A 175 5.73 -21.71 -15.75
C ALA A 175 5.68 -23.21 -15.42
N LEU A 176 4.72 -23.64 -14.59
CA LEU A 176 4.53 -25.05 -14.24
C LEU A 176 3.95 -25.88 -15.40
N THR A 177 3.09 -25.29 -16.24
CA THR A 177 2.52 -25.99 -17.41
C THR A 177 3.53 -26.18 -18.55
N THR A 178 4.59 -25.36 -18.62
CA THR A 178 5.60 -25.44 -19.69
C THR A 178 6.74 -26.43 -19.42
N VAL A 179 6.81 -27.03 -18.22
CA VAL A 179 7.79 -28.10 -17.95
C VAL A 179 7.27 -29.40 -18.57
N PRO A 180 7.91 -29.95 -19.62
CA PRO A 180 7.46 -31.20 -20.22
C PRO A 180 7.58 -32.32 -19.18
N LEU A 181 6.56 -33.16 -19.04
CA LEU A 181 6.69 -34.43 -18.32
C LEU A 181 7.77 -35.23 -19.03
N GLN A 182 8.98 -35.27 -18.48
CA GLN A 182 9.97 -36.23 -18.95
C GLN A 182 9.38 -37.62 -18.65
N PRO A 183 9.25 -38.51 -19.66
CA PRO A 183 8.78 -39.85 -19.39
C PRO A 183 9.76 -40.48 -18.40
N VAL A 184 9.23 -40.96 -17.28
CA VAL A 184 9.97 -41.74 -16.29
C VAL A 184 10.57 -42.92 -17.03
N GLN A 185 11.89 -42.88 -17.27
CA GLN A 185 12.60 -44.03 -17.82
C GLN A 185 12.64 -45.08 -16.71
N HIS A 186 11.70 -46.03 -16.77
CA HIS A 186 11.80 -47.26 -16.00
C HIS A 186 13.01 -48.04 -16.54
N ALA A 187 14.05 -48.13 -15.73
CA ALA A 187 15.20 -49.02 -15.93
C ALA A 187 14.88 -50.40 -15.34
#